data_AF-A0A9D6ASK0-F1
#
_entry.id   AF-A0A9D6ASK0-F1
#
_cell.length_a   1.000
_cell.length_b   1.000
_cell.length_c   1.000
_cell.angle_alpha   90.00
_cell.angle_beta   90.00
_cell.angle_gamma   90.00
#
_symmetry.space_group_name_H-M   'P 1'
#
loop_
_entity.id
_entity.type
_entity.pdbx_description
1 polymer ?
#
loop_
_entity_poly.entity_id
_entity_poly.type
_entity_poly.pdbx_seq_one_letter_code
_entity_poly.pdbx_strand_id
1 'polypeptide(L)' 'MEEKNPYLDEDGTLVIPFECSDNGYKYWKQDGKPLTDILKELKADPDIWARYTHEKFPENGDGGE' A
#
# COMPACT_ATOMS: atom_id res chain seq x y z
N MET A 1 -6.79 -20.91 0.18
CA MET A 1 -7.49 -19.64 -0.01
C MET A 1 -6.42 -18.70 -0.53
N GLU A 2 -6.47 -18.41 -1.83
CA GLU A 2 -5.36 -17.83 -2.57
C GLU A 2 -4.97 -16.44 -2.04
N GLU A 3 -3.76 -16.35 -1.50
CA GLU A 3 -3.07 -15.12 -1.09
C GLU A 3 -2.70 -14.29 -2.35
N LYS A 4 -3.73 -13.83 -3.08
CA LYS A 4 -3.61 -13.01 -4.29
C LYS A 4 -3.70 -11.51 -4.01
N ASN A 5 -3.74 -11.13 -2.74
CA ASN A 5 -3.75 -9.74 -2.33
C ASN A 5 -2.32 -9.22 -2.27
N PRO A 6 -2.10 -7.93 -2.56
CA PRO A 6 -0.80 -7.34 -2.35
C PRO A 6 -0.44 -7.37 -0.87
N TYR A 7 0.85 -7.41 -0.59
CA TYR A 7 1.38 -7.44 0.77
C TYR A 7 2.70 -6.68 0.83
N LEU A 8 3.10 -6.32 2.05
CA LEU A 8 4.42 -5.80 2.34
C LEU A 8 5.27 -6.94 2.88
N ASP A 9 6.43 -7.14 2.27
CA ASP A 9 7.44 -8.09 2.76
C ASP A 9 8.13 -7.55 4.04
N GLU A 10 8.99 -8.35 4.67
CA GLU A 10 9.70 -7.98 5.91
C GLU A 10 10.66 -6.78 5.72
N ASP A 11 11.18 -6.57 4.50
CA ASP A 11 11.94 -5.36 4.13
C ASP A 11 11.03 -4.14 3.90
N GLY A 12 9.71 -4.33 4.00
CA GLY A 12 8.67 -3.37 3.64
C GLY A 12 8.60 -3.09 2.14
N THR A 13 9.01 -4.05 1.32
CA THR A 13 8.81 -4.00 -0.13
C THR A 13 7.37 -4.38 -0.46
N LEU A 14 6.68 -3.52 -1.22
CA LEU A 14 5.34 -3.79 -1.75
C LEU A 14 5.40 -4.85 -2.85
N VAL A 15 4.89 -6.03 -2.54
CA VAL A 15 4.78 -7.15 -3.45
C VAL A 15 3.33 -7.26 -3.94
N ILE A 16 3.14 -7.10 -5.25
CA ILE A 16 1.84 -7.22 -5.91
C ILE A 16 1.91 -8.45 -6.82
N PRO A 17 1.31 -9.59 -6.44
CA PRO A 17 1.38 -10.81 -7.25
C PRO A 17 0.69 -10.60 -8.60
N PHE A 18 1.24 -11.18 -9.67
CA PHE A 18 0.67 -11.04 -11.02
C PHE A 18 -0.74 -11.64 -11.12
N GLU A 19 -1.01 -12.67 -10.31
CA GLU A 19 -2.33 -13.29 -10.15
C GLU A 19 -3.34 -12.45 -9.37
N CYS A 20 -2.95 -11.25 -8.91
CA CYS A 20 -3.90 -10.31 -8.33
C CYS A 20 -4.94 -9.94 -9.38
N SER A 21 -6.13 -10.54 -9.25
CA SER A 21 -7.29 -10.28 -10.12
C SER A 21 -7.76 -8.84 -10.01
N ASP A 22 -7.46 -8.17 -8.89
CA ASP A 22 -7.84 -6.79 -8.66
C ASP A 22 -6.83 -5.86 -9.33
N ASN A 23 -7.20 -5.37 -10.53
CA ASN A 23 -6.38 -4.38 -11.23
C ASN A 23 -6.26 -3.06 -10.45
N GLY A 24 -7.11 -2.85 -9.44
CA GLY A 24 -7.04 -1.71 -8.52
C GLY A 24 -5.72 -1.66 -7.75
N TYR A 25 -5.06 -2.78 -7.47
CA TYR A 25 -3.77 -2.76 -6.76
C TYR A 25 -2.57 -2.44 -7.65
N LYS A 26 -2.76 -2.35 -8.97
CA LYS A 26 -1.69 -1.97 -9.90
C LYS A 26 -1.61 -0.44 -9.98
N TYR A 27 -1.00 0.20 -8.98
CA TYR A 27 -0.88 1.67 -8.92
C TYR A 27 -0.21 2.31 -10.16
N TRP A 28 0.56 1.52 -10.93
CA TRP A 28 1.17 1.92 -12.20
C TRP A 28 0.21 1.88 -13.40
N LYS A 29 -1.04 1.42 -13.22
CA LYS A 29 -2.09 1.46 -14.24
C LYS A 29 -2.96 2.70 -14.03
N GLN A 30 -3.49 3.24 -15.13
CA GLN A 30 -4.40 4.38 -15.09
C GLN A 30 -5.70 4.11 -14.31
N ASP A 31 -6.14 2.85 -14.26
CA ASP A 31 -7.31 2.39 -13.51
C ASP A 31 -6.94 1.87 -12.11
N GLY A 32 -5.66 2.00 -11.72
CA GLY A 32 -5.17 1.57 -10.42
C GLY A 32 -5.53 2.56 -9.32
N LYS A 33 -5.72 2.05 -8.12
CA LYS A 33 -5.78 2.85 -6.90
C LYS A 33 -4.43 3.55 -6.69
N PRO A 34 -4.42 4.76 -6.09
CA PRO A 34 -3.19 5.41 -5.73
C PRO A 34 -2.42 4.57 -4.70
N LEU A 35 -1.09 4.59 -4.82
CA LEU A 35 -0.18 3.81 -3.97
C LEU A 35 -0.42 4.07 -2.47
N THR A 36 -0.77 5.31 -2.12
CA THR A 36 -1.12 5.73 -0.76
C THR A 36 -2.34 4.99 -0.19
N ASP A 37 -3.36 4.72 -1.00
CA ASP A 37 -4.54 3.96 -0.57
C ASP A 37 -4.16 2.50 -0.30
N ILE A 38 -3.34 1.93 -1.19
CA ILE A 38 -2.84 0.56 -1.05
C ILE A 38 -2.00 0.43 0.22
N LEU A 39 -1.06 1.35 0.45
CA LEU A 39 -0.22 1.36 1.64
C LEU A 39 -1.04 1.55 2.92
N LYS A 40 -2.11 2.37 2.90
CA LYS A 40 -3.05 2.49 4.03
C LYS A 40 -3.76 1.17 4.31
N GLU A 41 -4.31 0.52 3.27
CA GLU A 41 -5.00 -0.77 3.40
C GLU A 41 -4.06 -1.84 3.96
N LEU A 42 -2.81 -1.85 3.51
CA LEU A 42 -1.75 -2.76 3.98
C LEU A 42 -1.15 -2.37 5.33
N LYS A 43 -1.59 -1.26 5.94
CA LYS A 43 -1.04 -0.71 7.17
C LYS A 43 0.48 -0.57 7.12
N ALA A 44 0.98 -0.03 6.01
CA ALA A 44 2.39 0.21 5.81
C ALA A 44 2.98 1.05 6.94
N ASP A 45 4.19 0.71 7.38
CA ASP A 45 4.95 1.51 8.31
C ASP A 45 5.26 2.90 7.74
N PRO A 46 5.43 3.92 8.61
CA PRO A 46 5.77 5.27 8.18
C PRO A 46 7.08 5.35 7.39
N ASP A 47 8.05 4.47 7.69
CA ASP A 47 9.31 4.38 6.95
C ASP A 47 9.09 3.94 5.50
N ILE A 48 8.26 2.90 5.33
CA ILE A 48 7.87 2.36 4.03
C ILE A 48 7.04 3.36 3.24
N TRP A 49 6.11 4.03 3.92
CA TRP A 49 5.36 5.11 3.31
C TRP A 49 6.26 6.23 2.79
N ALA A 50 7.25 6.68 3.57
CA ALA A 50 8.19 7.71 3.14
C ALA A 50 9.07 7.25 1.96
N ARG A 51 9.28 5.94 1.81
CA ARG A 51 10.04 5.35 0.69
C ARG A 51 9.23 5.31 -0.61
N TYR A 52 7.94 5.05 -0.52
CA TYR A 52 7.04 4.93 -1.67
C TYR A 52 6.34 6.23 -2.04
N THR A 53 6.15 7.13 -1.07
CA THR A 53 5.43 8.39 -1.22
C THR A 53 6.25 9.50 -0.58
N HIS A 54 6.21 10.68 -1.18
CA HIS A 54 6.75 11.90 -0.55
C HIS A 54 5.70 12.62 0.32
N GLU A 55 4.52 12.03 0.48
CA GLU A 55 3.44 12.59 1.29
C GLU A 55 3.64 12.28 2.77
N LYS A 56 3.07 13.13 3.63
CA LYS A 56 3.08 12.88 5.06
C LYS A 56 2.32 11.59 5.36
N PHE A 57 2.90 10.72 6.20
CA PHE A 57 2.23 9.51 6.63
C PHE A 57 0.88 9.88 7.25
N PRO A 58 -0.23 9.32 6.77
CA PRO A 58 -1.54 9.53 7.34
C PRO A 58 -1.55 8.74 8.65
N GLU A 59 -1.23 9.42 9.74
CA GLU A 59 -1.39 8.93 11.12
C GLU A 59 -2.88 8.64 11.35
N ASN A 60 -3.36 7.50 10.87
CA ASN A 60 -4.76 7.15 10.96
C ASN A 60 -5.04 6.53 12.34
N GLY A 61 -5.07 7.40 13.36
CA GLY A 61 -5.59 7.11 14.70
C GLY A 61 -5.07 8.02 15.81
N ASP A 62 -5.81 9.10 16.10
CA ASP A 62 -5.82 9.84 17.38
C ASP A 62 -4.60 10.75 17.71
N GLY A 63 -4.67 11.97 17.17
CA GLY A 63 -4.05 13.16 17.75
C GLY A 63 -5.14 14.20 17.96
N GLY A 64 -6.12 13.87 18.82
CA GLY A 64 -7.05 14.86 19.31
C GLY A 64 -6.31 15.80 20.26
N GLU A 65 -6.31 17.10 19.92
CA GLU A 65 -6.34 18.22 20.87
C GLU A 65 -7.24 19.32 20.31
#